data_AF-A0A2E5NMJ2-F1
#
_entry.id   AF-A0A2E5NMJ2-F1
#
_cell.length_a   1.000
_cell.length_b   1.000
_cell.length_c   1.000
_cell.angle_alpha   90.00
_cell.angle_beta   90.00
_cell.angle_gamma   90.00
#
_symmetry.space_group_name_H-M   'P 1'
#
loop_
_entity.id
_entity.type
_entity.pdbx_description
1 polymer ?
#
loop_
_entity_poly.entity_id
_entity_poly.type
_entity_poly.pdbx_seq_one_letter_code
_entity_poly.pdbx_strand_id
1 'polypeptide(L)'
;MSRTFVISAFYFLWISPVIGQGISVVEPDSRWSLAAVGDVIINRQISPFDQPGDPAFHDLANLVRSADVAFLNLEQSVFRLSDFDGWPAPLGEMRGNYELGPPETLYDLKAMGFDLYNQANNHTTDYGVAGLRETIKLLDELGLVHSGAGENLGWASRPGYLDTAKGRVALIGMASTFQPMSRAGAATSDMMGRPGLNPLRINRRIEASPGTFSMIRQVVKAYGENSGGDESEEIQLLGTTVFSGTDDQILETVNADDQARILREIRNAEDQADYVIVNSHSHEPSNESLKPPSWLVDFSHKAIDAGASTFIVHGPHQLRGVEIYRGRPIFYSLGNFIFHIETIDPMPSDIRERYDVGLDALASEIYDTRFKVDEEGNALTGYPSDSKWYRSVLVLMTFNGNEIKKIQFHPIELGWELPRSQRGNPRIASEPLARQIIEHLAELSAPYGTEIRYENGIGVWTANPG
;
A
#
# COMPACT_ATOMS: atom_id res chain seq x y z
N MET A 1 66.65 52.45 13.95
CA MET A 1 65.19 52.69 13.91
C MET A 1 64.51 51.38 13.57
N SER A 2 63.96 50.68 14.57
CA SER A 2 63.20 49.44 14.40
C SER A 2 61.89 49.61 15.16
N ARG A 3 60.76 49.47 14.45
CA ARG A 3 59.42 49.58 15.00
C ARG A 3 59.00 48.21 15.53
N THR A 4 58.79 48.10 16.84
CA THR A 4 58.15 46.93 17.46
C THR A 4 56.65 47.18 17.48
N PHE A 5 55.88 46.38 16.73
CA PHE A 5 54.41 46.34 16.84
C PHE A 5 54.04 45.47 18.05
N VAL A 6 53.31 46.05 19.01
CA VAL A 6 52.64 45.32 20.09
C VAL A 6 51.24 44.98 19.60
N ILE A 7 50.95 43.69 19.41
CA ILE A 7 49.59 43.19 19.19
C ILE A 7 49.05 42.79 20.56
N SER A 8 48.13 43.60 21.10
CA SER A 8 47.34 43.24 22.28
C SER A 8 46.22 42.28 21.84
N ALA A 9 46.34 41.00 22.21
CA ALA A 9 45.25 40.04 22.07
C ALA A 9 44.25 40.25 23.21
N PHE A 10 43.11 40.87 22.92
CA PHE A 10 41.95 40.84 23.81
C PHE A 10 41.25 39.49 23.64
N TYR A 11 41.42 38.60 24.61
CA TYR A 11 40.55 37.44 24.77
C TYR A 11 39.18 37.92 25.27
N PHE A 12 38.23 38.09 24.35
CA PHE A 12 36.82 38.14 24.71
C PHE A 12 36.35 36.70 24.98
N LEU A 13 36.36 36.31 26.26
CA LEU A 13 35.58 35.19 26.76
C LEU A 13 34.09 35.58 26.66
N TRP A 14 33.46 35.26 25.53
CA TRP A 14 32.01 35.22 25.43
C TRP A 14 31.53 33.96 26.15
N ILE A 15 31.26 34.10 27.44
CA ILE A 15 30.40 33.16 28.17
C ILE A 15 28.97 33.58 27.82
N SER A 16 28.45 33.13 26.68
CA SER A 16 27.01 33.18 26.43
C SER A 16 26.33 32.16 27.35
N PRO A 17 25.32 32.55 28.14
CA PRO A 17 24.42 31.59 28.73
C PRO A 17 23.53 31.09 27.59
N VAL A 18 23.87 29.95 26.99
CA VAL A 18 22.89 29.17 26.22
C VAL A 18 21.99 28.47 27.24
N ILE A 19 21.15 29.25 27.89
CA ILE A 19 20.01 28.79 28.68
C ILE A 19 18.80 29.45 28.03
N GLY A 20 17.99 28.69 27.30
CA GLY A 20 16.68 29.17 26.86
C GLY A 20 16.20 28.86 25.43
N GLN A 21 16.90 28.03 24.63
CA GLN A 21 16.33 27.49 23.38
C GLN A 21 16.08 26.00 23.53
N GLY A 22 15.27 25.59 24.51
CA GLY A 22 15.05 24.19 24.85
C GLY A 22 14.82 23.34 23.61
N ILE A 23 15.86 22.61 23.17
CA ILE A 23 15.72 21.51 22.23
C ILE A 23 15.05 20.43 23.07
N SER A 24 13.73 20.34 22.98
CA SER A 24 13.00 19.21 23.54
C SER A 24 13.41 17.99 22.75
N VAL A 25 14.21 17.12 23.38
CA VAL A 25 14.40 15.75 22.92
C VAL A 25 13.00 15.14 22.77
N VAL A 26 12.77 14.39 21.69
CA VAL A 26 11.54 13.60 21.58
C VAL A 26 11.60 12.56 22.68
N GLU A 27 10.89 12.83 23.77
CA GLU A 27 10.88 11.90 24.89
C GLU A 27 10.20 10.59 24.45
N PRO A 28 10.64 9.43 24.97
CA PRO A 28 10.03 8.14 24.66
C PRO A 28 8.52 8.08 24.86
N ASP A 29 7.95 8.96 25.69
CA ASP A 29 6.50 9.04 25.96
C ASP A 29 5.79 10.19 25.23
N SER A 30 6.45 10.80 24.24
CA SER A 30 5.88 11.90 23.47
C SER A 30 4.63 11.43 22.71
N ARG A 31 3.60 12.29 22.70
CA ARG A 31 2.32 11.98 22.06
C ARG A 31 2.32 12.46 20.62
N TRP A 32 2.08 11.54 19.70
CA TRP A 32 2.00 11.83 18.27
C TRP A 32 0.83 11.08 17.61
N SER A 33 0.51 11.49 16.39
CA SER A 33 -0.63 10.98 15.63
C SER A 33 -0.27 10.65 14.19
N LEU A 34 -0.86 9.57 13.69
CA LEU A 34 -0.71 9.09 12.32
C LEU A 34 -2.10 8.96 11.68
N ALA A 35 -2.32 9.64 10.56
CA ALA A 35 -3.42 9.33 9.66
C ALA A 35 -2.98 8.28 8.64
N ALA A 36 -3.80 7.24 8.44
CA ALA A 36 -3.60 6.29 7.34
C ALA A 36 -4.92 5.99 6.65
N VAL A 37 -4.84 5.71 5.35
CA VAL A 37 -6.01 5.51 4.48
C VAL A 37 -5.85 4.28 3.61
N GLY A 38 -6.94 3.87 2.97
CA GLY A 38 -6.97 2.79 1.98
C GLY A 38 -6.17 3.06 0.70
N ASP A 39 -6.32 2.17 -0.28
CA ASP A 39 -5.65 2.26 -1.58
C ASP A 39 -6.02 3.56 -2.30
N VAL A 40 -5.02 4.19 -2.93
CA VAL A 40 -5.18 5.45 -3.67
C VAL A 40 -4.93 5.22 -5.15
N ILE A 41 -6.04 5.04 -5.88
CA ILE A 41 -6.12 4.99 -7.34
C ILE A 41 -6.80 6.29 -7.81
N ILE A 42 -6.01 7.29 -8.17
CA ILE A 42 -6.45 8.67 -8.45
C ILE A 42 -6.06 9.11 -9.87
N ASN A 43 -6.98 8.99 -10.83
CA ASN A 43 -6.72 9.45 -12.20
C ASN A 43 -7.24 10.87 -12.52
N ARG A 44 -7.84 11.55 -11.55
CA ARG A 44 -8.53 12.84 -11.72
C ARG A 44 -8.35 13.68 -10.47
N GLN A 45 -8.34 14.99 -10.66
CA GLN A 45 -8.23 15.94 -9.56
C GLN A 45 -9.40 15.83 -8.58
N ILE A 46 -9.07 15.97 -7.30
CA ILE A 46 -10.00 15.96 -6.16
C ILE A 46 -10.03 17.29 -5.42
N SER A 47 -9.06 18.18 -5.64
CA SER A 47 -9.05 19.53 -5.03
C SER A 47 -10.32 20.34 -5.28
N PRO A 48 -11.08 20.20 -6.39
CA PRO A 48 -12.36 20.88 -6.54
C PRO A 48 -13.43 20.49 -5.52
N PHE A 49 -13.24 19.41 -4.73
CA PHE A 49 -14.16 19.00 -3.66
C PHE A 49 -13.74 19.55 -2.29
N ASP A 50 -12.51 20.07 -2.13
CA ASP A 50 -12.00 20.60 -0.86
C ASP A 50 -12.52 22.02 -0.61
N GLN A 51 -13.80 22.14 -0.29
CA GLN A 51 -14.47 23.42 -0.08
C GLN A 51 -15.61 23.30 0.93
N PRO A 52 -15.97 24.39 1.64
CA PRO A 52 -17.06 24.36 2.61
C PRO A 52 -18.43 23.92 2.06
N GLY A 53 -18.62 23.98 0.74
CA GLY A 53 -19.82 23.50 0.05
C GLY A 53 -19.92 21.97 -0.11
N ASP A 54 -18.83 21.24 0.08
CA ASP A 54 -18.80 19.76 0.17
C ASP A 54 -18.17 19.37 1.52
N PRO A 55 -18.90 19.54 2.65
CA PRO A 55 -18.35 19.35 3.99
C PRO A 55 -17.86 17.92 4.23
N ALA A 56 -18.47 16.92 3.59
CA ALA A 56 -18.07 15.53 3.78
C ALA A 56 -16.67 15.22 3.22
N PHE A 57 -16.27 15.87 2.13
CA PHE A 57 -14.90 15.83 1.63
C PHE A 57 -13.98 16.77 2.42
N HIS A 58 -14.42 18.01 2.65
CA HIS A 58 -13.61 19.04 3.31
C HIS A 58 -13.19 18.64 4.73
N ASP A 59 -14.12 18.09 5.52
CA ASP A 59 -13.86 17.62 6.88
C ASP A 59 -12.91 16.41 6.87
N LEU A 60 -13.04 15.53 5.87
CA LEU A 60 -12.12 14.41 5.67
C LEU A 60 -10.69 14.88 5.40
N ALA A 61 -10.51 15.86 4.51
CA ALA A 61 -9.22 16.48 4.24
C ALA A 61 -8.64 17.14 5.50
N ASN A 62 -9.47 17.82 6.30
CA ASN A 62 -9.04 18.41 7.56
C ASN A 62 -8.63 17.36 8.60
N LEU A 63 -9.23 16.17 8.61
CA LEU A 63 -8.79 15.07 9.46
C LEU A 63 -7.38 14.60 9.09
N VAL A 64 -7.08 14.44 7.80
CA VAL A 64 -5.73 14.09 7.31
C VAL A 64 -4.72 15.16 7.77
N ARG A 65 -5.01 16.44 7.51
CA ARG A 65 -4.15 17.59 7.91
C ARG A 65 -3.96 17.73 9.42
N SER A 66 -4.86 17.17 10.23
CA SER A 66 -4.79 17.28 11.68
C SER A 66 -3.78 16.33 12.31
N ALA A 67 -3.34 15.30 11.58
CA ALA A 67 -2.33 14.37 12.05
C ALA A 67 -0.92 14.97 11.98
N ASP A 68 0.00 14.46 12.81
CA ASP A 68 1.41 14.87 12.75
C ASP A 68 2.11 14.31 11.50
N VAL A 69 1.62 13.16 11.02
CA VAL A 69 2.05 12.49 9.79
C VAL A 69 0.85 11.82 9.14
N ALA A 70 0.77 11.84 7.80
CA ALA A 70 -0.22 11.07 7.05
C ALA A 70 0.40 10.16 5.98
N PHE A 71 -0.11 8.94 5.89
CA PHE A 71 0.38 7.87 5.03
C PHE A 71 -0.70 7.37 4.04
N LEU A 72 -0.28 7.04 2.82
CA LEU A 72 -1.10 6.35 1.82
C LEU A 72 -0.32 5.30 1.01
N ASN A 73 -1.05 4.35 0.40
CA ASN A 73 -0.55 3.52 -0.69
C ASN A 73 -0.89 4.14 -2.05
N LEU A 74 0.13 4.57 -2.81
CA LEU A 74 -0.07 5.14 -4.14
C LEU A 74 -0.08 4.02 -5.18
N GLU A 75 -1.27 3.50 -5.47
CA GLU A 75 -1.48 2.36 -6.36
C GLU A 75 -1.70 2.80 -7.81
N GLN A 76 -0.74 3.53 -8.37
CA GLN A 76 -0.81 4.02 -9.74
C GLN A 76 0.55 4.55 -10.21
N SER A 77 0.70 4.66 -11.52
CA SER A 77 1.70 5.54 -12.11
C SER A 77 1.20 6.99 -12.15
N VAL A 78 2.09 7.97 -11.98
CA VAL A 78 1.74 9.39 -12.10
C VAL A 78 2.70 10.11 -13.06
N PHE A 79 2.20 10.43 -14.24
CA PHE A 79 2.90 11.24 -15.24
C PHE A 79 1.92 11.63 -16.36
N ARG A 80 2.39 12.45 -17.30
CA ARG A 80 1.58 12.84 -18.46
C ARG A 80 2.01 12.07 -19.70
N LEU A 81 1.05 11.42 -20.36
CA LEU A 81 1.33 10.60 -21.55
C LEU A 81 1.87 11.39 -22.75
N SER A 82 1.55 12.68 -22.86
CA SER A 82 1.94 13.51 -24.01
C SER A 82 3.45 13.71 -24.17
N ASP A 83 4.19 13.62 -23.07
CA ASP A 83 5.63 13.84 -22.94
C ASP A 83 6.35 12.65 -22.29
N PHE A 84 5.65 11.52 -22.15
CA PHE A 84 6.20 10.29 -21.60
C PHE A 84 7.17 9.62 -22.59
N ASP A 85 8.42 9.41 -22.16
CA ASP A 85 9.43 8.66 -22.91
C ASP A 85 9.48 7.21 -22.41
N GLY A 86 8.49 6.42 -22.82
CA GLY A 86 8.36 5.02 -22.43
C GLY A 86 7.21 4.30 -23.12
N TRP A 87 6.90 3.11 -22.62
CA TRP A 87 5.85 2.25 -23.17
C TRP A 87 5.01 1.66 -22.04
N PRO A 88 3.69 1.43 -22.27
CA PRO A 88 2.92 0.57 -21.38
C PRO A 88 3.59 -0.81 -21.29
N ALA A 89 3.69 -1.35 -20.08
CA ALA A 89 4.13 -2.72 -19.87
C ALA A 89 3.05 -3.69 -20.37
N PRO A 90 3.41 -4.89 -20.85
CA PRO A 90 2.39 -5.86 -21.23
C PRO A 90 1.49 -6.19 -20.04
N LEU A 91 0.18 -6.25 -20.28
CA LEU A 91 -0.83 -6.40 -19.22
C LEU A 91 -0.72 -7.73 -18.44
N GLY A 92 0.18 -8.63 -18.87
CA GLY A 92 0.60 -9.84 -18.17
C GLY A 92 -0.56 -10.71 -17.69
N GLU A 93 -0.28 -11.54 -16.68
CA GLU A 93 -1.29 -12.34 -15.98
C GLU A 93 -2.08 -11.52 -14.94
N MET A 94 -1.69 -10.27 -14.69
CA MET A 94 -2.38 -9.42 -13.72
C MET A 94 -3.72 -8.93 -14.27
N ARG A 95 -4.77 -9.25 -13.50
CA ARG A 95 -6.13 -8.78 -13.71
C ARG A 95 -6.20 -7.34 -13.18
N GLY A 96 -6.22 -6.35 -14.06
CA GLY A 96 -6.17 -4.95 -13.66
C GLY A 96 -6.39 -3.98 -14.82
N ASN A 97 -6.41 -2.69 -14.49
CA ASN A 97 -6.31 -1.60 -15.47
C ASN A 97 -4.84 -1.21 -15.69
N TYR A 98 -4.59 -0.25 -16.58
CA TYR A 98 -3.36 0.54 -16.59
C TYR A 98 -3.57 1.78 -15.73
N GLU A 99 -3.19 1.73 -14.46
CA GLU A 99 -3.46 2.79 -13.49
C GLU A 99 -2.53 3.98 -13.73
N LEU A 100 -3.12 5.09 -14.21
CA LEU A 100 -2.42 6.32 -14.55
C LEU A 100 -3.19 7.55 -14.04
N GLY A 101 -2.50 8.41 -13.31
CA GLY A 101 -2.95 9.74 -12.96
C GLY A 101 -2.08 10.84 -13.56
N PRO A 102 -2.66 12.02 -13.86
CA PRO A 102 -1.88 13.17 -14.29
C PRO A 102 -1.12 13.77 -13.08
N PRO A 103 0.00 14.49 -13.28
CA PRO A 103 0.80 15.07 -12.18
C PRO A 103 0.01 15.87 -11.14
N GLU A 104 -1.11 16.46 -11.56
CA GLU A 104 -1.98 17.24 -10.71
C GLU A 104 -2.55 16.49 -9.52
N THR A 105 -2.68 15.16 -9.60
CA THR A 105 -3.21 14.34 -8.52
C THR A 105 -2.27 14.27 -7.32
N LEU A 106 -0.95 14.37 -7.53
CA LEU A 106 0.01 14.45 -6.43
C LEU A 106 -0.02 15.83 -5.73
N TYR A 107 -0.28 16.92 -6.45
CA TYR A 107 -0.51 18.23 -5.80
C TYR A 107 -1.73 18.17 -4.89
N ASP A 108 -2.81 17.52 -5.34
CA ASP A 108 -4.03 17.37 -4.56
C ASP A 108 -3.80 16.52 -3.30
N LEU A 109 -3.10 15.38 -3.42
CA LEU A 109 -2.74 14.55 -2.27
C LEU A 109 -1.83 15.29 -1.27
N LYS A 110 -0.85 16.05 -1.78
CA LYS A 110 -0.01 16.92 -0.95
C LYS A 110 -0.83 17.99 -0.24
N ALA A 111 -1.75 18.65 -0.95
CA ALA A 111 -2.64 19.66 -0.37
C ALA A 111 -3.59 19.08 0.68
N MET A 112 -4.01 17.82 0.52
CA MET A 112 -4.79 17.08 1.52
C MET A 112 -3.98 16.73 2.78
N GLY A 113 -2.64 16.83 2.72
CA GLY A 113 -1.76 16.68 3.88
C GLY A 113 -1.04 15.33 3.95
N PHE A 114 -0.96 14.56 2.86
CA PHE A 114 -0.19 13.31 2.84
C PHE A 114 1.31 13.57 2.74
N ASP A 115 2.09 12.85 3.55
CA ASP A 115 3.54 13.00 3.64
C ASP A 115 4.29 11.76 3.12
N LEU A 116 3.75 10.58 3.40
CA LEU A 116 4.39 9.27 3.17
C LEU A 116 3.64 8.44 2.13
N TYR A 117 4.34 8.02 1.09
CA TYR A 117 3.78 7.36 -0.10
C TYR A 117 4.42 5.97 -0.31
N ASN A 118 3.65 4.90 -0.13
CA ASN A 118 4.11 3.59 -0.59
C ASN A 118 4.02 3.50 -2.12
N GLN A 119 5.07 2.98 -2.74
CA GLN A 119 5.19 2.72 -4.18
C GLN A 119 5.23 1.23 -4.51
N ALA A 120 5.37 0.32 -3.53
CA ALA A 120 5.39 -1.11 -3.79
C ALA A 120 3.97 -1.66 -3.91
N ASN A 121 3.50 -1.92 -5.13
CA ASN A 121 2.22 -2.55 -5.40
C ASN A 121 2.22 -3.23 -6.77
N ASN A 122 1.12 -3.87 -7.12
CA ASN A 122 0.91 -4.49 -8.43
C ASN A 122 0.98 -3.51 -9.60
N HIS A 123 0.69 -2.22 -9.38
CA HIS A 123 0.62 -1.17 -10.41
C HIS A 123 1.91 -0.34 -10.56
N THR A 124 2.97 -0.62 -9.78
CA THR A 124 4.25 0.11 -9.79
C THR A 124 4.89 0.19 -11.18
N THR A 125 4.63 -0.78 -12.06
CA THR A 125 5.27 -0.86 -13.39
C THR A 125 4.29 -1.03 -14.53
N ASP A 126 3.06 -0.49 -14.41
CA ASP A 126 2.07 -0.51 -15.49
C ASP A 126 2.58 0.13 -16.79
N TYR A 127 3.48 1.11 -16.66
CA TYR A 127 4.19 1.74 -17.78
C TYR A 127 5.70 1.45 -17.75
N GLY A 128 6.03 0.24 -17.28
CA GLY A 128 7.38 -0.27 -17.19
C GLY A 128 8.28 0.55 -16.25
N VAL A 129 9.59 0.41 -16.45
CA VAL A 129 10.60 1.13 -15.66
C VAL A 129 10.55 2.64 -15.91
N ALA A 130 10.16 3.08 -17.11
CA ALA A 130 10.02 4.49 -17.42
C ALA A 130 8.90 5.13 -16.58
N GLY A 131 7.72 4.51 -16.50
CA GLY A 131 6.60 5.01 -15.69
C GLY A 131 6.90 5.04 -14.19
N LEU A 132 7.56 3.99 -13.69
CA LEU A 132 8.10 3.94 -12.33
C LEU A 132 9.00 5.15 -12.05
N ARG A 133 9.94 5.44 -12.96
CA ARG A 133 10.90 6.55 -12.82
C ARG A 133 10.24 7.92 -12.86
N GLU A 134 9.30 8.15 -13.76
CA GLU A 134 8.57 9.43 -13.80
C GLU A 134 7.78 9.66 -12.52
N THR A 135 7.15 8.62 -11.96
CA THR A 135 6.43 8.71 -10.69
C THR A 135 7.38 9.04 -9.53
N ILE A 136 8.51 8.31 -9.41
CA ILE A 136 9.53 8.58 -8.38
C ILE A 136 10.10 9.99 -8.51
N LYS A 137 10.46 10.40 -9.74
CA LYS A 137 11.00 11.73 -10.02
C LYS A 137 10.03 12.82 -9.58
N LEU A 138 8.74 12.69 -9.88
CA LEU A 138 7.75 13.67 -9.49
C LEU A 138 7.56 13.72 -7.97
N LEU A 139 7.56 12.58 -7.27
CA LEU A 139 7.55 12.54 -5.81
C LEU A 139 8.77 13.27 -5.21
N ASP A 140 9.97 13.02 -5.74
CA ASP A 140 11.21 13.67 -5.32
C ASP A 140 11.18 15.19 -5.58
N GLU A 141 10.72 15.63 -6.75
CA GLU A 141 10.59 17.05 -7.11
C GLU A 141 9.59 17.79 -6.19
N LEU A 142 8.56 17.09 -5.71
CA LEU A 142 7.59 17.63 -4.78
C LEU A 142 8.02 17.54 -3.31
N GLY A 143 9.15 16.87 -3.03
CA GLY A 143 9.62 16.61 -1.67
C GLY A 143 8.69 15.69 -0.88
N LEU A 144 7.98 14.80 -1.55
CA LEU A 144 7.08 13.81 -0.93
C LEU A 144 7.89 12.56 -0.60
N VAL A 145 7.86 12.11 0.66
CA VAL A 145 8.66 10.97 1.09
C VAL A 145 8.01 9.68 0.61
N HIS A 146 8.80 8.81 -0.02
CA HIS A 146 8.32 7.54 -0.57
C HIS A 146 9.25 6.37 -0.26
N SER A 147 8.71 5.16 -0.38
CA SER A 147 9.46 3.90 -0.24
C SER A 147 8.76 2.78 -1.03
N GLY A 148 9.48 1.67 -1.24
CA GLY A 148 8.93 0.46 -1.85
C GLY A 148 9.23 0.30 -3.34
N ALA A 149 9.85 1.29 -3.99
CA ALA A 149 10.33 1.18 -5.37
C ALA A 149 11.65 1.91 -5.55
N GLY A 150 12.45 1.52 -6.54
CA GLY A 150 13.71 2.20 -6.83
C GLY A 150 14.52 1.57 -7.95
N GLU A 151 15.72 2.12 -8.18
CA GLU A 151 16.61 1.75 -9.29
C GLU A 151 17.22 0.34 -9.19
N ASN A 152 17.15 -0.27 -8.02
CA ASN A 152 17.54 -1.66 -7.78
C ASN A 152 16.95 -2.14 -6.44
N LEU A 153 17.15 -3.42 -6.10
CA LEU A 153 16.62 -4.00 -4.87
C LEU A 153 17.09 -3.26 -3.61
N GLY A 154 18.32 -2.75 -3.59
CA GLY A 154 18.84 -1.97 -2.47
C GLY A 154 18.07 -0.67 -2.29
N TRP A 155 17.82 0.08 -3.36
CA TRP A 155 17.02 1.31 -3.31
C TRP A 155 15.56 1.03 -2.96
N ALA A 156 14.94 0.03 -3.59
CA ALA A 156 13.53 -0.29 -3.36
C ALA A 156 13.26 -0.73 -1.91
N SER A 157 14.20 -1.44 -1.27
CA SER A 157 14.04 -1.92 0.11
C SER A 157 14.30 -0.88 1.19
N ARG A 158 14.90 0.27 0.86
CA ARG A 158 15.29 1.24 1.88
C ARG A 158 14.09 1.97 2.49
N PRO A 159 14.19 2.35 3.77
CA PRO A 159 13.21 3.23 4.37
C PRO A 159 13.27 4.63 3.72
N GLY A 160 12.11 5.21 3.47
CA GLY A 160 11.95 6.66 3.29
C GLY A 160 11.82 7.32 4.65
N TYR A 161 12.45 8.48 4.87
CA TYR A 161 12.44 9.17 6.16
C TYR A 161 11.80 10.55 6.05
N LEU A 162 10.88 10.85 6.97
CA LEU A 162 10.27 12.15 7.15
C LEU A 162 10.70 12.71 8.52
N ASP A 163 11.30 13.91 8.51
CA ASP A 163 11.61 14.64 9.73
C ASP A 163 10.46 15.57 10.11
N THR A 164 9.97 15.45 11.35
CA THR A 164 8.92 16.32 11.91
C THR A 164 9.40 17.01 13.18
N ALA A 165 8.65 17.99 13.66
CA ALA A 165 8.92 18.61 14.97
C ALA A 165 8.74 17.64 16.15
N LYS A 166 8.10 16.47 15.94
CA LYS A 166 7.86 15.44 16.96
C LYS A 166 8.76 14.21 16.82
N GLY A 167 9.67 14.21 15.86
CA GLY A 167 10.56 13.08 15.61
C GLY A 167 10.59 12.67 14.15
N ARG A 168 11.39 11.64 13.88
CA ARG A 168 11.61 11.09 12.56
C ARG A 168 10.72 9.86 12.35
N VAL A 169 10.06 9.81 11.20
CA VAL A 169 9.21 8.69 10.78
C VAL A 169 9.82 7.99 9.60
N ALA A 170 9.93 6.67 9.67
CA ALA A 170 10.35 5.82 8.56
C ALA A 170 9.14 5.15 7.90
N LEU A 171 9.14 5.06 6.57
CA LEU A 171 8.24 4.21 5.80
C LEU A 171 9.05 3.12 5.10
N ILE A 172 8.64 1.86 5.25
CA ILE A 172 9.14 0.74 4.45
C ILE A 172 7.96 0.11 3.69
N GLY A 173 8.01 0.20 2.36
CA GLY A 173 7.03 -0.38 1.46
C GLY A 173 7.44 -1.74 0.90
N MET A 174 6.49 -2.67 0.72
CA MET A 174 6.69 -3.92 0.00
C MET A 174 5.40 -4.42 -0.67
N ALA A 175 5.51 -5.36 -1.61
CA ALA A 175 4.35 -6.04 -2.19
C ALA A 175 4.59 -7.55 -2.28
N SER A 176 3.54 -8.36 -2.09
CA SER A 176 3.57 -9.81 -2.36
C SER A 176 2.90 -10.20 -3.68
N THR A 177 1.99 -9.36 -4.15
CA THR A 177 1.28 -9.55 -5.41
C THR A 177 1.80 -8.54 -6.44
N PHE A 178 2.52 -9.03 -7.45
CA PHE A 178 3.13 -8.20 -8.50
C PHE A 178 3.48 -9.03 -9.75
N GLN A 179 3.69 -8.37 -10.90
CA GLN A 179 4.18 -9.06 -12.08
C GLN A 179 5.68 -9.43 -11.92
N PRO A 180 6.15 -10.54 -12.50
CA PRO A 180 7.57 -10.92 -12.41
C PRO A 180 8.56 -9.82 -12.82
N MET A 181 8.18 -8.98 -13.80
CA MET A 181 9.00 -7.87 -14.27
C MET A 181 9.01 -6.66 -13.33
N SER A 182 8.02 -6.52 -12.45
CA SER A 182 7.94 -5.42 -11.47
C SER A 182 8.99 -5.53 -10.37
N ARG A 183 9.50 -6.74 -10.10
CA ARG A 183 10.43 -6.99 -8.98
C ARG A 183 11.77 -6.25 -9.14
N ALA A 184 12.19 -5.47 -8.15
CA ALA A 184 13.55 -4.95 -8.12
C ALA A 184 14.60 -6.07 -8.01
N GLY A 185 15.71 -5.95 -8.74
CA GLY A 185 16.83 -6.89 -8.74
C GLY A 185 18.06 -6.31 -8.06
N ALA A 186 18.78 -7.11 -7.28
CA ALA A 186 20.07 -6.72 -6.72
C ALA A 186 21.14 -6.65 -7.83
N ALA A 187 22.12 -5.77 -7.65
CA ALA A 187 23.33 -5.78 -8.46
C ALA A 187 24.24 -6.94 -8.04
N THR A 188 25.00 -7.49 -8.98
CA THR A 188 26.10 -8.44 -8.73
C THR A 188 27.44 -7.76 -9.04
N SER A 189 28.55 -8.48 -8.89
CA SER A 189 29.89 -7.96 -9.20
C SER A 189 30.09 -7.56 -10.67
N ASP A 190 29.27 -8.08 -11.57
CA ASP A 190 29.41 -8.00 -13.02
C ASP A 190 28.12 -7.54 -13.74
N MET A 191 27.03 -7.33 -13.01
CA MET A 191 25.75 -6.88 -13.57
C MET A 191 25.07 -5.83 -12.70
N MET A 192 24.54 -4.79 -13.33
CA MET A 192 23.75 -3.76 -12.65
C MET A 192 22.47 -4.35 -12.06
N GLY A 193 21.96 -3.70 -11.01
CA GLY A 193 20.64 -4.04 -10.47
C GLY A 193 19.51 -3.69 -11.44
N ARG A 194 18.32 -4.23 -11.18
CA ARG A 194 17.11 -3.99 -11.98
C ARG A 194 16.16 -3.07 -11.23
N PRO A 195 15.69 -1.95 -11.82
CA PRO A 195 14.65 -1.13 -11.21
C PRO A 195 13.35 -1.90 -10.99
N GLY A 196 12.60 -1.53 -9.95
CA GLY A 196 11.33 -2.17 -9.62
C GLY A 196 10.88 -1.91 -8.18
N LEU A 197 9.85 -2.65 -7.76
CA LEU A 197 9.34 -2.64 -6.39
C LEU A 197 10.13 -3.55 -5.44
N ASN A 198 9.97 -3.34 -4.14
CA ASN A 198 10.49 -4.19 -3.07
C ASN A 198 9.61 -5.45 -2.89
N PRO A 199 10.10 -6.63 -3.29
CA PRO A 199 9.28 -7.85 -3.32
C PRO A 199 9.23 -8.56 -1.96
N LEU A 200 8.06 -9.08 -1.60
CA LEU A 200 7.88 -10.14 -0.61
C LEU A 200 7.36 -11.38 -1.33
N ARG A 201 8.25 -12.17 -1.94
CA ARG A 201 7.82 -13.34 -2.72
C ARG A 201 7.17 -14.39 -1.82
N ILE A 202 6.09 -14.98 -2.30
CA ILE A 202 5.41 -16.12 -1.67
C ILE A 202 5.71 -17.37 -2.50
N ASN A 203 6.34 -18.36 -1.88
CA ASN A 203 6.56 -19.66 -2.50
C ASN A 203 5.27 -20.47 -2.36
N ARG A 204 4.76 -21.00 -3.48
CA ARG A 204 3.56 -21.84 -3.54
C ARG A 204 3.93 -23.28 -3.86
N ARG A 205 3.40 -24.20 -3.08
CA ARG A 205 3.43 -25.64 -3.35
C ARG A 205 2.02 -26.18 -3.21
N ILE A 206 1.71 -27.25 -3.94
CA ILE A 206 0.41 -27.92 -3.85
C ILE A 206 0.66 -29.29 -3.23
N GLU A 207 0.07 -29.52 -2.07
CA GLU A 207 -0.10 -30.88 -1.58
C GLU A 207 -1.31 -31.49 -2.26
N ALA A 208 -1.16 -32.71 -2.75
CA ALA A 208 -2.26 -33.46 -3.35
C ALA A 208 -2.34 -34.84 -2.71
N SER A 209 -3.55 -35.21 -2.29
CA SER A 209 -3.89 -36.56 -1.87
C SER A 209 -3.55 -37.57 -2.98
N PRO A 210 -3.37 -38.87 -2.67
CA PRO A 210 -2.86 -39.83 -3.66
C PRO A 210 -3.73 -39.91 -4.93
N GLY A 211 -5.05 -39.74 -4.80
CA GLY A 211 -5.98 -39.69 -5.93
C GLY A 211 -5.78 -38.44 -6.78
N THR A 212 -5.76 -37.27 -6.16
CA THR A 212 -5.55 -35.97 -6.82
C THR A 212 -4.18 -35.91 -7.49
N PHE A 213 -3.13 -36.38 -6.82
CA PHE A 213 -1.78 -36.41 -7.35
C PHE A 213 -1.67 -37.28 -8.62
N SER A 214 -2.33 -38.45 -8.63
CA SER A 214 -2.41 -39.32 -9.82
C SER A 214 -3.10 -38.62 -11.00
N MET A 215 -4.20 -37.91 -10.75
CA MET A 215 -4.90 -37.13 -11.78
C MET A 215 -4.03 -35.99 -12.32
N ILE A 216 -3.41 -35.20 -11.44
CA ILE A 216 -2.53 -34.10 -11.84
C ILE A 216 -1.35 -34.63 -12.65
N ARG A 217 -0.76 -35.76 -12.25
CA ARG A 217 0.32 -36.41 -13.02
C ARG A 217 -0.12 -36.77 -14.44
N GLN A 218 -1.33 -37.27 -14.62
CA GLN A 218 -1.86 -37.55 -15.96
C GLN A 218 -2.03 -36.26 -16.77
N VAL A 219 -2.49 -35.17 -16.15
CA VAL A 219 -2.58 -33.85 -16.78
C VAL A 219 -1.20 -33.33 -17.17
N VAL A 220 -0.19 -33.41 -16.30
CA VAL A 220 1.21 -33.01 -16.58
C VAL A 220 1.76 -33.80 -17.77
N LYS A 221 1.57 -35.13 -17.79
CA LYS A 221 1.97 -35.98 -18.91
C LYS A 221 1.27 -35.59 -20.22
N ALA A 222 -0.03 -35.29 -20.16
CA ALA A 222 -0.80 -34.86 -21.31
C ALA A 222 -0.41 -33.45 -21.81
N TYR A 223 -0.04 -32.57 -20.88
CA TYR A 223 0.45 -31.21 -21.17
C TYR A 223 1.85 -31.23 -21.82
N GLY A 224 2.60 -32.32 -21.64
CA GLY A 224 3.96 -32.48 -22.16
C GLY A 224 5.05 -31.91 -21.26
N GLU A 225 4.71 -31.55 -20.01
CA GLU A 225 5.68 -31.20 -18.99
C GLU A 225 6.34 -32.46 -18.40
N ASN A 226 7.57 -32.30 -17.89
CA ASN A 226 8.28 -33.40 -17.28
C ASN A 226 7.61 -33.81 -15.95
N SER A 227 6.92 -34.95 -15.96
CA SER A 227 6.29 -35.52 -14.76
C SER A 227 7.27 -36.24 -13.82
N GLY A 228 8.58 -36.19 -14.10
CA GLY A 228 9.54 -37.09 -13.49
C GLY A 228 9.27 -38.56 -13.82
N GLY A 229 10.01 -39.46 -13.17
CA GLY A 229 9.75 -40.90 -13.22
C GLY A 229 8.42 -41.26 -12.55
N ASP A 230 7.88 -42.45 -12.84
CA ASP A 230 6.60 -42.91 -12.28
C ASP A 230 6.60 -43.04 -10.75
N GLU A 231 7.77 -43.15 -10.13
CA GLU A 231 7.97 -43.22 -8.67
C GLU A 231 8.16 -41.84 -8.01
N SER A 232 8.17 -40.74 -8.76
CA SER A 232 8.42 -39.41 -8.18
C SER A 232 7.27 -38.99 -7.27
N GLU A 233 7.55 -38.57 -6.04
CA GLU A 233 6.54 -38.00 -5.14
C GLU A 233 6.30 -36.50 -5.38
N GLU A 234 7.05 -35.88 -6.29
CA GLU A 234 6.89 -34.48 -6.69
C GLU A 234 6.85 -34.34 -8.22
N ILE A 235 6.04 -33.40 -8.72
CA ILE A 235 5.93 -33.03 -10.14
C ILE A 235 5.83 -31.52 -10.29
N GLN A 236 6.19 -31.01 -11.46
CA GLN A 236 5.93 -29.62 -11.83
C GLN A 236 4.65 -29.56 -12.67
N LEU A 237 3.80 -28.58 -12.38
CA LEU A 237 2.68 -28.19 -13.21
C LEU A 237 2.71 -26.67 -13.36
N LEU A 238 2.97 -26.17 -14.58
CA LEU A 238 2.95 -24.74 -14.91
C LEU A 238 3.85 -23.92 -13.96
N GLY A 239 5.04 -24.45 -13.66
CA GLY A 239 6.01 -23.82 -12.74
C GLY A 239 5.66 -23.90 -11.25
N THR A 240 4.59 -24.61 -10.87
CA THR A 240 4.24 -24.88 -9.47
C THR A 240 4.60 -26.32 -9.10
N THR A 241 5.23 -26.50 -7.93
CA THR A 241 5.55 -27.83 -7.41
C THR A 241 4.30 -28.45 -6.78
N VAL A 242 3.90 -29.62 -7.29
CA VAL A 242 2.87 -30.47 -6.70
C VAL A 242 3.54 -31.68 -6.08
N PHE A 243 3.21 -32.03 -4.84
CA PHE A 243 3.77 -33.19 -4.17
C PHE A 243 2.67 -34.07 -3.56
N SER A 244 2.96 -35.36 -3.46
CA SER A 244 2.05 -36.34 -2.88
C SER A 244 2.00 -36.17 -1.36
N GLY A 245 0.80 -36.04 -0.81
CA GLY A 245 0.55 -35.92 0.61
C GLY A 245 -0.76 -36.57 1.03
N THR A 246 -1.33 -36.15 2.15
CA THR A 246 -2.61 -36.67 2.65
C THR A 246 -3.79 -35.80 2.26
N ASP A 247 -3.55 -34.52 2.03
CA ASP A 247 -4.57 -33.50 1.83
C ASP A 247 -4.49 -32.84 0.44
N ASP A 248 -5.56 -32.18 0.03
CA ASP A 248 -5.61 -31.36 -1.18
C ASP A 248 -5.56 -29.87 -0.77
N GLN A 249 -4.37 -29.27 -0.77
CA GLN A 249 -4.18 -27.90 -0.28
C GLN A 249 -3.04 -27.14 -0.96
N ILE A 250 -3.17 -25.80 -0.97
CA ILE A 250 -2.10 -24.88 -1.37
C ILE A 250 -1.33 -24.49 -0.12
N LEU A 251 -0.03 -24.74 -0.14
CA LEU A 251 0.90 -24.33 0.90
C LEU A 251 1.67 -23.09 0.44
N GLU A 252 1.55 -22.03 1.23
CA GLU A 252 2.22 -20.75 0.99
C GLU A 252 3.26 -20.47 2.07
N THR A 253 4.46 -20.08 1.67
CA THR A 253 5.52 -19.65 2.59
C THR A 253 6.21 -18.40 2.09
N VAL A 254 6.58 -17.51 3.01
CA VAL A 254 7.37 -16.32 2.67
C VAL A 254 8.76 -16.73 2.22
N ASN A 255 9.26 -16.12 1.14
CA ASN A 255 10.63 -16.31 0.70
C ASN A 255 11.63 -15.82 1.77
N ALA A 256 12.53 -16.71 2.19
CA ALA A 256 13.42 -16.46 3.32
C ALA A 256 14.38 -15.28 3.10
N ASP A 257 14.89 -15.09 1.87
CA ASP A 257 15.81 -13.99 1.56
C ASP A 257 15.10 -12.64 1.57
N ASP A 258 13.87 -12.60 1.04
CA ASP A 258 13.04 -11.40 1.07
C ASP A 258 12.67 -11.03 2.50
N GLN A 259 12.23 -12.01 3.31
CA GLN A 259 11.95 -11.81 4.73
C GLN A 259 13.19 -11.28 5.46
N ALA A 260 14.35 -11.92 5.29
CA ALA A 260 15.58 -11.51 5.97
C ALA A 260 16.00 -10.09 5.60
N ARG A 261 15.91 -9.72 4.32
CA ARG A 261 16.18 -8.36 3.84
C ARG A 261 15.23 -7.35 4.48
N ILE A 262 13.91 -7.58 4.39
CA ILE A 262 12.92 -6.62 4.89
C ILE A 262 13.03 -6.45 6.40
N LEU A 263 13.12 -7.54 7.17
CA LEU A 263 13.29 -7.45 8.63
C LEU A 263 14.60 -6.76 9.02
N ARG A 264 15.65 -6.83 8.19
CA ARG A 264 16.90 -6.08 8.42
C ARG A 264 16.70 -4.59 8.20
N GLU A 265 15.98 -4.18 7.17
CA GLU A 265 15.69 -2.76 6.92
C GLU A 265 14.76 -2.18 7.99
N ILE A 266 13.83 -2.98 8.54
CA ILE A 266 12.98 -2.58 9.68
C ILE A 266 13.84 -2.31 10.93
N ARG A 267 14.76 -3.21 11.29
CA ARG A 267 15.68 -2.99 12.42
C ARG A 267 16.56 -1.76 12.21
N ASN A 268 17.08 -1.56 11.00
CA ASN A 268 17.84 -0.36 10.67
C ASN A 268 16.98 0.92 10.76
N ALA A 269 15.69 0.85 10.41
CA ALA A 269 14.77 1.96 10.57
C ALA A 269 14.48 2.26 12.04
N GLU A 270 14.29 1.24 12.88
CA GLU A 270 14.09 1.38 14.33
C GLU A 270 15.28 2.09 15.01
N ASP A 271 16.51 1.80 14.57
CA ASP A 271 17.70 2.48 15.08
C ASP A 271 17.83 3.95 14.64
N GLN A 272 17.10 4.36 13.58
CA GLN A 272 17.27 5.67 12.94
C GLN A 272 16.03 6.56 12.96
N ALA A 273 14.86 6.05 13.37
CA ALA A 273 13.60 6.77 13.40
C ALA A 273 12.88 6.47 14.71
N ASP A 274 12.11 7.44 15.18
CA ASP A 274 11.29 7.30 16.38
C ASP A 274 10.09 6.38 16.11
N TYR A 275 9.57 6.43 14.88
CA TYR A 275 8.38 5.68 14.44
C TYR A 275 8.63 4.98 13.10
N VAL A 276 8.28 3.70 13.00
CA VAL A 276 8.47 2.89 11.78
C VAL A 276 7.14 2.37 11.27
N ILE A 277 6.73 2.86 10.10
CA ILE A 277 5.55 2.40 9.37
C ILE A 277 6.00 1.35 8.36
N VAL A 278 5.40 0.17 8.43
CA VAL A 278 5.61 -0.89 7.45
C VAL A 278 4.33 -1.11 6.66
N ASN A 279 4.46 -1.10 5.34
CA ASN A 279 3.34 -1.34 4.44
C ASN A 279 3.57 -2.59 3.58
N SER A 280 2.52 -3.39 3.38
CA SER A 280 2.51 -4.50 2.43
C SER A 280 1.30 -4.42 1.51
N HIS A 281 1.53 -4.34 0.21
CA HIS A 281 0.49 -4.50 -0.79
C HIS A 281 0.32 -5.98 -1.17
N SER A 282 -0.76 -6.60 -0.70
CA SER A 282 -0.97 -8.05 -0.67
C SER A 282 -2.43 -8.42 -0.92
N HIS A 283 -2.72 -9.02 -2.08
CA HIS A 283 -4.07 -9.48 -2.41
C HIS A 283 -4.41 -10.83 -1.79
N GLU A 284 -3.41 -11.58 -1.33
CA GLU A 284 -3.59 -12.95 -0.89
C GLU A 284 -4.62 -13.08 0.27
N PRO A 285 -5.36 -14.20 0.35
CA PRO A 285 -5.41 -15.27 -0.66
C PRO A 285 -6.21 -14.87 -1.91
N SER A 286 -7.09 -13.88 -1.81
CA SER A 286 -7.76 -13.21 -2.93
C SER A 286 -8.46 -11.92 -2.46
N ASN A 287 -8.85 -11.07 -3.41
CA ASN A 287 -9.63 -9.86 -3.12
C ASN A 287 -10.98 -10.16 -2.50
N GLU A 288 -11.56 -11.34 -2.74
CA GLU A 288 -12.85 -11.74 -2.15
C GLU A 288 -12.72 -12.24 -0.71
N SER A 289 -11.51 -12.58 -0.26
CA SER A 289 -11.30 -13.07 1.09
C SER A 289 -11.32 -11.92 2.11
N LEU A 290 -12.16 -12.09 3.14
CA LEU A 290 -12.20 -11.22 4.33
C LEU A 290 -11.09 -11.56 5.35
N LYS A 291 -10.40 -12.69 5.17
CA LYS A 291 -9.31 -13.13 6.06
C LYS A 291 -7.96 -13.07 5.34
N PRO A 292 -6.92 -12.53 5.99
CA PRO A 292 -5.56 -12.67 5.49
C PRO A 292 -5.10 -14.13 5.56
N PRO A 293 -4.12 -14.55 4.74
CA PRO A 293 -3.50 -15.85 4.88
C PRO A 293 -2.62 -15.89 6.13
N SER A 294 -2.39 -17.08 6.70
CA SER A 294 -1.62 -17.24 7.94
C SER A 294 -0.20 -16.68 7.84
N TRP A 295 0.46 -16.84 6.69
CA TRP A 295 1.82 -16.32 6.50
C TRP A 295 1.89 -14.79 6.62
N LEU A 296 0.82 -14.07 6.26
CA LEU A 296 0.77 -12.61 6.33
C LEU A 296 0.61 -12.15 7.78
N VAL A 297 -0.18 -12.86 8.58
CA VAL A 297 -0.28 -12.69 10.03
C VAL A 297 1.09 -12.97 10.69
N ASP A 298 1.71 -14.09 10.36
CA ASP A 298 3.02 -14.45 10.92
C ASP A 298 4.11 -13.44 10.53
N PHE A 299 4.06 -12.92 9.30
CA PHE A 299 5.02 -11.93 8.82
C PHE A 299 4.80 -10.56 9.44
N SER A 300 3.55 -10.11 9.62
CA SER A 300 3.25 -8.84 10.28
C SER A 300 3.72 -8.86 11.74
N HIS A 301 3.54 -9.98 12.47
CA HIS A 301 4.10 -10.16 13.82
C HIS A 301 5.62 -10.05 13.83
N LYS A 302 6.32 -10.71 12.89
CA LYS A 302 7.78 -10.60 12.75
C LYS A 302 8.23 -9.17 12.43
N ALA A 303 7.47 -8.43 11.64
CA ALA A 303 7.77 -7.05 11.31
C ALA A 303 7.63 -6.15 12.55
N ILE A 304 6.57 -6.31 13.34
CA ILE A 304 6.40 -5.64 14.63
C ILE A 304 7.55 -5.98 15.58
N ASP A 305 7.87 -7.26 15.72
CA ASP A 305 8.98 -7.74 16.56
C ASP A 305 10.36 -7.24 16.12
N ALA A 306 10.51 -6.87 14.84
CA ALA A 306 11.74 -6.31 14.28
C ALA A 306 11.83 -4.78 14.42
N GLY A 307 10.80 -4.11 14.93
CA GLY A 307 10.84 -2.68 15.21
C GLY A 307 9.72 -1.85 14.58
N ALA A 308 8.82 -2.44 13.79
CA ALA A 308 7.70 -1.69 13.20
C ALA A 308 6.73 -1.19 14.29
N SER A 309 6.38 0.10 14.27
CA SER A 309 5.38 0.73 15.15
C SER A 309 3.94 0.44 14.70
N THR A 310 3.75 0.20 13.40
CA THR A 310 2.48 -0.21 12.79
C THR A 310 2.74 -1.02 11.52
N PHE A 311 1.83 -1.94 11.19
CA PHE A 311 1.85 -2.69 9.94
C PHE A 311 0.52 -2.52 9.20
N ILE A 312 0.56 -1.99 7.97
CA ILE A 312 -0.64 -1.66 7.21
C ILE A 312 -0.65 -2.44 5.91
N VAL A 313 -1.73 -3.19 5.65
CA VAL A 313 -1.92 -3.96 4.43
C VAL A 313 -2.87 -3.22 3.48
N HIS A 314 -2.55 -3.31 2.19
CA HIS A 314 -3.27 -2.75 1.05
C HIS A 314 -3.45 -3.80 -0.05
N GLY A 315 -4.34 -3.57 -1.02
CA GLY A 315 -4.57 -4.48 -2.16
C GLY A 315 -5.85 -5.32 -2.14
N PRO A 316 -6.40 -5.77 -0.98
CA PRO A 316 -7.69 -6.47 -1.00
C PRO A 316 -8.86 -5.61 -1.49
N HIS A 317 -8.72 -4.27 -1.55
CA HIS A 317 -9.75 -3.29 -1.95
C HIS A 317 -11.06 -3.31 -1.13
N GLN A 318 -11.11 -4.08 -0.06
CA GLN A 318 -12.20 -4.11 0.92
C GLN A 318 -11.64 -4.20 2.33
N LEU A 319 -12.44 -3.87 3.34
CA LEU A 319 -12.02 -3.94 4.74
C LEU A 319 -11.64 -5.37 5.15
N ARG A 320 -10.59 -5.49 5.96
CA ARG A 320 -10.24 -6.70 6.72
C ARG A 320 -9.98 -6.32 8.18
N GLY A 321 -9.87 -7.32 9.04
CA GLY A 321 -9.76 -7.12 10.49
C GLY A 321 -8.55 -6.30 10.93
N VAL A 322 -8.64 -5.79 12.15
CA VAL A 322 -7.58 -5.06 12.84
C VAL A 322 -7.12 -5.86 14.05
N GLU A 323 -5.81 -5.96 14.22
CA GLU A 323 -5.17 -6.63 15.35
C GLU A 323 -4.30 -5.64 16.12
N ILE A 324 -4.29 -5.72 17.46
CA ILE A 324 -3.33 -4.98 18.29
C ILE A 324 -2.33 -5.99 18.86
N TYR A 325 -1.19 -6.12 18.18
CA TYR A 325 -0.12 -7.04 18.57
C TYR A 325 0.95 -6.30 19.37
N ARG A 326 1.16 -6.69 20.63
CA ARG A 326 2.16 -6.06 21.53
C ARG A 326 2.03 -4.53 21.63
N GLY A 327 0.80 -4.03 21.69
CA GLY A 327 0.52 -2.59 21.79
C GLY A 327 0.80 -1.81 20.50
N ARG A 328 0.92 -2.50 19.36
CA ARG A 328 1.14 -1.92 18.04
C ARG A 328 0.08 -2.42 17.05
N PRO A 329 -0.55 -1.54 16.26
CA PRO A 329 -1.66 -1.93 15.42
C PRO A 329 -1.21 -2.58 14.11
N ILE A 330 -1.98 -3.55 13.67
CA ILE A 330 -1.87 -4.23 12.39
C ILE A 330 -3.23 -4.10 11.68
N PHE A 331 -3.24 -3.50 10.51
CA PHE A 331 -4.44 -3.36 9.69
C PHE A 331 -4.34 -4.31 8.50
N TYR A 332 -5.20 -5.33 8.44
CA TYR A 332 -5.13 -6.32 7.35
C TYR A 332 -5.76 -5.84 6.04
N SER A 333 -6.48 -4.72 6.06
CA SER A 333 -6.85 -3.90 4.90
C SER A 333 -7.69 -2.70 5.36
N LEU A 334 -7.43 -1.51 4.79
CA LEU A 334 -8.23 -0.31 5.03
C LEU A 334 -9.29 -0.06 3.93
N GLY A 335 -9.39 -0.92 2.92
CA GLY A 335 -10.24 -0.70 1.74
C GLY A 335 -9.63 0.33 0.78
N ASN A 336 -10.46 1.04 0.01
CA ASN A 336 -10.02 2.08 -0.93
C ASN A 336 -10.26 3.49 -0.37
N PHE A 337 -9.29 4.37 -0.50
CA PHE A 337 -9.47 5.80 -0.20
C PHE A 337 -9.87 6.60 -1.43
N ILE A 338 -9.24 6.36 -2.58
CA ILE A 338 -9.67 6.91 -3.87
C ILE A 338 -9.70 5.77 -4.87
N PHE A 339 -10.80 5.65 -5.61
CA PHE A 339 -11.04 4.47 -6.46
C PHE A 339 -11.56 4.84 -7.84
N HIS A 340 -10.70 5.47 -8.64
CA HIS A 340 -11.02 5.93 -9.99
C HIS A 340 -10.70 4.90 -11.09
N ILE A 341 -11.37 3.75 -11.05
CA ILE A 341 -11.03 2.59 -11.90
C ILE A 341 -11.75 2.53 -13.26
N GLU A 342 -12.61 3.51 -13.56
CA GLU A 342 -13.49 3.51 -14.75
C GLU A 342 -13.31 4.74 -15.66
N THR A 343 -12.29 5.56 -15.45
CA THR A 343 -12.16 6.85 -16.17
C THR A 343 -10.77 7.10 -16.76
N ILE A 344 -9.93 6.06 -16.83
CA ILE A 344 -8.60 6.16 -17.44
C ILE A 344 -8.76 6.14 -18.97
N ASP A 345 -8.19 7.15 -19.61
CA ASP A 345 -8.24 7.41 -21.05
C ASP A 345 -7.01 8.25 -21.44
N PRO A 346 -6.20 7.87 -22.45
CA PRO A 346 -6.31 6.67 -23.30
C PRO A 346 -5.74 5.40 -22.66
N MET A 347 -6.20 4.25 -23.17
CA MET A 347 -5.76 2.91 -22.74
C MET A 347 -4.95 2.21 -23.85
N PRO A 348 -3.97 1.34 -23.54
CA PRO A 348 -3.17 0.57 -24.51
C PRO A 348 -3.96 -0.45 -25.36
N SER A 349 -3.35 -1.03 -26.40
CA SER A 349 -3.97 -2.06 -27.24
C SER A 349 -4.26 -3.37 -26.49
N ASP A 350 -3.41 -3.75 -25.54
CA ASP A 350 -3.51 -5.00 -24.77
C ASP A 350 -4.85 -5.13 -24.04
N ILE A 351 -5.44 -4.01 -23.58
CA ILE A 351 -6.74 -4.05 -22.90
C ILE A 351 -7.87 -4.33 -23.90
N ARG A 352 -7.72 -3.88 -25.15
CA ARG A 352 -8.69 -4.13 -26.22
C ARG A 352 -8.64 -5.60 -26.64
N GLU A 353 -7.44 -6.14 -26.79
CA GLU A 353 -7.23 -7.57 -27.05
C GLU A 353 -7.79 -8.45 -25.91
N ARG A 354 -7.55 -8.06 -24.65
CA ARG A 354 -8.06 -8.81 -23.48
C ARG A 354 -9.58 -8.92 -23.45
N TYR A 355 -10.28 -7.85 -23.82
CA TYR A 355 -11.75 -7.81 -23.80
C TYR A 355 -12.38 -8.05 -25.17
N ASP A 356 -11.58 -8.45 -26.18
CA ASP A 356 -12.01 -8.74 -27.55
C ASP A 356 -12.86 -7.61 -28.17
N VAL A 357 -12.38 -6.37 -28.02
CA VAL A 357 -12.99 -5.17 -28.63
C VAL A 357 -12.11 -4.60 -29.74
N GLY A 358 -12.70 -3.86 -30.67
CA GLY A 358 -11.99 -3.24 -31.80
C GLY A 358 -10.88 -2.30 -31.36
N LEU A 359 -9.83 -2.15 -32.18
CA LEU A 359 -8.71 -1.21 -31.91
C LEU A 359 -9.16 0.26 -31.82
N ASP A 360 -10.28 0.59 -32.43
CA ASP A 360 -10.95 1.89 -32.41
C ASP A 360 -11.92 2.07 -31.23
N ALA A 361 -12.12 1.04 -30.40
CA ALA A 361 -12.98 1.13 -29.22
C ALA A 361 -12.51 2.25 -28.28
N LEU A 362 -13.47 3.06 -27.84
CA LEU A 362 -13.29 4.13 -26.87
C LEU A 362 -13.17 3.56 -25.46
N ALA A 363 -12.57 4.35 -24.55
CA ALA A 363 -12.40 3.94 -23.16
C ALA A 363 -13.72 3.50 -22.49
N SER A 364 -14.82 4.22 -22.77
CA SER A 364 -16.15 3.86 -22.25
C SER A 364 -16.61 2.47 -22.69
N GLU A 365 -16.43 2.12 -23.96
CA GLU A 365 -16.82 0.82 -24.52
C GLU A 365 -16.00 -0.32 -23.93
N ILE A 366 -14.70 -0.06 -23.66
CA ILE A 366 -13.81 -1.00 -22.96
C ILE A 366 -14.31 -1.25 -21.54
N TYR A 367 -14.67 -0.21 -20.78
CA TYR A 367 -15.19 -0.37 -19.42
C TYR A 367 -16.54 -1.07 -19.38
N ASP A 368 -17.43 -0.76 -20.31
CA ASP A 368 -18.74 -1.39 -20.42
C ASP A 368 -18.61 -2.89 -20.72
N THR A 369 -17.64 -3.27 -21.56
CA THR A 369 -17.30 -4.67 -21.84
C THR A 369 -16.65 -5.35 -20.63
N ARG A 370 -15.66 -4.69 -20.00
CA ARG A 370 -14.93 -5.21 -18.84
C ARG A 370 -15.85 -5.53 -17.67
N PHE A 371 -16.80 -4.65 -17.37
CA PHE A 371 -17.65 -4.77 -16.20
C PHE A 371 -19.04 -5.31 -16.50
N LYS A 372 -19.39 -5.48 -17.78
CA LYS A 372 -20.72 -5.89 -18.27
C LYS A 372 -21.81 -4.99 -17.72
N VAL A 373 -22.34 -4.08 -18.52
CA VAL A 373 -23.34 -3.12 -18.03
C VAL A 373 -24.77 -3.50 -18.42
N ASP A 374 -25.76 -3.06 -17.64
CA ASP A 374 -27.19 -3.09 -18.01
C ASP A 374 -27.56 -1.96 -18.99
N GLU A 375 -28.86 -1.85 -19.32
CA GLU A 375 -29.36 -0.82 -20.26
C GLU A 375 -29.18 0.60 -19.72
N GLU A 376 -29.06 0.76 -18.40
CA GLU A 376 -28.84 2.01 -17.69
C GLU A 376 -27.34 2.34 -17.49
N GLY A 377 -26.43 1.43 -17.87
CA GLY A 377 -24.98 1.61 -17.74
C GLY A 377 -24.40 1.21 -16.38
N ASN A 378 -25.17 0.52 -15.53
CA ASN A 378 -24.68 0.00 -14.25
C ASN A 378 -23.89 -1.29 -14.45
N ALA A 379 -22.75 -1.41 -13.78
CA ALA A 379 -21.93 -2.61 -13.83
C ALA A 379 -22.59 -3.82 -13.16
N LEU A 380 -22.55 -4.96 -13.83
CA LEU A 380 -23.08 -6.25 -13.36
C LEU A 380 -21.97 -7.16 -12.83
N THR A 381 -20.71 -6.87 -13.14
CA THR A 381 -19.54 -7.64 -12.69
C THR A 381 -18.36 -6.77 -12.29
N GLY A 382 -17.42 -7.35 -11.56
CA GLY A 382 -16.19 -6.68 -11.12
C GLY A 382 -16.42 -5.75 -9.94
N TYR A 383 -15.53 -4.78 -9.76
CA TYR A 383 -15.60 -3.90 -8.60
C TYR A 383 -16.82 -2.97 -8.61
N PRO A 384 -17.21 -2.32 -9.73
CA PRO A 384 -18.33 -1.38 -9.67
C PRO A 384 -19.70 -2.03 -9.41
N SER A 385 -19.81 -3.36 -9.49
CA SER A 385 -21.08 -4.07 -9.26
C SER A 385 -21.43 -4.33 -7.79
N ASP A 386 -20.54 -4.01 -6.84
CA ASP A 386 -20.76 -4.28 -5.41
C ASP A 386 -20.30 -3.11 -4.54
N SER A 387 -21.19 -2.62 -3.67
CA SER A 387 -20.90 -1.50 -2.77
C SER A 387 -19.75 -1.74 -1.80
N LYS A 388 -19.38 -3.01 -1.51
CA LYS A 388 -18.33 -3.34 -0.54
C LYS A 388 -16.96 -2.75 -0.90
N TRP A 389 -16.66 -2.59 -2.19
CA TRP A 389 -15.40 -2.03 -2.69
C TRP A 389 -15.31 -0.50 -2.52
N TYR A 390 -16.42 0.14 -2.19
CA TYR A 390 -16.56 1.60 -2.04
C TYR A 390 -16.79 2.02 -0.58
N ARG A 391 -16.58 1.09 0.36
CA ARG A 391 -16.65 1.30 1.82
C ARG A 391 -15.24 1.18 2.39
N SER A 392 -14.82 2.17 3.16
CA SER A 392 -13.46 2.25 3.71
C SER A 392 -13.46 3.00 5.03
N VAL A 393 -12.28 3.15 5.63
CA VAL A 393 -12.04 3.98 6.81
C VAL A 393 -10.76 4.80 6.62
N LEU A 394 -10.78 6.05 7.05
CA LEU A 394 -9.55 6.75 7.46
C LEU A 394 -9.31 6.41 8.91
N VAL A 395 -8.09 6.00 9.23
CA VAL A 395 -7.69 5.73 10.62
C VAL A 395 -6.82 6.85 11.14
N LEU A 396 -7.21 7.42 12.28
CA LEU A 396 -6.40 8.37 13.03
C LEU A 396 -5.92 7.68 14.31
N MET A 397 -4.63 7.36 14.31
CA MET A 397 -3.95 6.69 15.42
C MET A 397 -3.32 7.72 16.33
N THR A 398 -3.41 7.52 17.64
CA THR A 398 -2.70 8.29 18.66
C THR A 398 -1.82 7.35 19.45
N PHE A 399 -0.53 7.68 19.49
CA PHE A 399 0.49 6.94 20.21
C PHE A 399 1.09 7.77 21.34
N ASN A 400 1.60 7.09 22.36
CA ASN A 400 2.62 7.64 23.25
C ASN A 400 3.88 6.80 23.03
N GLY A 401 4.96 7.44 22.54
CA GLY A 401 6.09 6.68 22.01
C GLY A 401 5.65 5.74 20.89
N ASN A 402 6.02 4.48 21.02
CA ASN A 402 5.67 3.42 20.07
C ASN A 402 4.42 2.61 20.46
N GLU A 403 3.73 2.96 21.55
CA GLU A 403 2.53 2.27 21.98
C GLU A 403 1.25 2.99 21.55
N ILE A 404 0.35 2.27 20.90
CA ILE A 404 -0.95 2.79 20.49
C ILE A 404 -1.85 3.00 21.72
N LYS A 405 -2.43 4.20 21.84
CA LYS A 405 -3.35 4.56 22.94
C LYS A 405 -4.78 4.69 22.46
N LYS A 406 -4.99 5.16 21.24
CA LYS A 406 -6.31 5.33 20.64
C LYS A 406 -6.25 5.15 19.14
N ILE A 407 -7.27 4.52 18.57
CA ILE A 407 -7.53 4.52 17.13
C ILE A 407 -8.95 5.04 16.91
N GLN A 408 -9.07 6.03 16.03
CA GLN A 408 -10.35 6.52 15.54
C GLN A 408 -10.50 6.07 14.09
N PHE A 409 -11.59 5.37 13.81
CA PHE A 409 -11.96 4.88 12.49
C PHE A 409 -13.05 5.79 11.94
N HIS A 410 -12.70 6.66 11.00
CA HIS A 410 -13.63 7.56 10.33
C HIS A 410 -14.18 6.87 9.08
N PRO A 411 -15.46 6.48 9.05
CA PRO A 411 -16.03 5.75 7.92
C PRO A 411 -16.07 6.60 6.65
N ILE A 412 -15.69 5.99 5.54
CA ILE A 412 -15.61 6.61 4.22
C ILE A 412 -16.53 5.87 3.26
N GLU A 413 -17.26 6.65 2.48
CA GLU A 413 -17.93 6.18 1.27
C GLU A 413 -17.31 6.82 0.03
N LEU A 414 -17.28 6.05 -1.06
CA LEU A 414 -16.76 6.50 -2.35
C LEU A 414 -17.86 6.75 -3.39
N GLY A 415 -19.11 6.96 -2.93
CA GLY A 415 -20.25 7.27 -3.79
C GLY A 415 -20.56 6.19 -4.83
N TRP A 416 -20.65 4.92 -4.42
CA TRP A 416 -20.90 3.77 -5.29
C TRP A 416 -22.09 3.96 -6.25
N GLU A 417 -23.19 4.52 -5.75
CA GLU A 417 -24.43 4.79 -6.50
C GLU A 417 -24.32 5.99 -7.44
N LEU A 418 -23.24 6.78 -7.36
CA LEU A 418 -23.01 7.90 -8.26
C LEU A 418 -22.58 7.40 -9.65
N PRO A 419 -22.84 8.19 -10.70
CA PRO A 419 -22.38 7.84 -12.04
C PRO A 419 -20.85 7.70 -12.09
N ARG A 420 -20.36 6.95 -13.08
CA ARG A 420 -18.92 6.75 -13.38
C ARG A 420 -18.07 8.02 -13.33
N SER A 421 -18.62 9.16 -13.76
CA SER A 421 -17.94 10.46 -13.74
C SER A 421 -17.77 11.08 -12.36
N GLN A 422 -18.42 10.55 -11.32
CA GLN A 422 -18.44 11.13 -9.97
C GLN A 422 -18.01 10.16 -8.87
N ARG A 423 -18.27 8.86 -9.02
CA ARG A 423 -17.88 7.85 -8.04
C ARG A 423 -16.36 7.70 -7.90
N GLY A 424 -15.95 7.17 -6.76
CA GLY A 424 -14.55 6.93 -6.39
C GLY A 424 -13.89 8.05 -5.59
N ASN A 425 -14.56 9.19 -5.39
CA ASN A 425 -14.08 10.29 -4.55
C ASN A 425 -14.48 10.08 -3.08
N PRO A 426 -13.56 10.22 -2.12
CA PRO A 426 -13.83 9.93 -0.72
C PRO A 426 -14.65 11.01 -0.02
N ARG A 427 -15.64 10.58 0.77
CA ARG A 427 -16.45 11.42 1.66
C ARG A 427 -16.65 10.72 2.98
N ILE A 428 -16.76 11.50 4.07
CA ILE A 428 -17.26 10.96 5.34
C ILE A 428 -18.64 10.36 5.09
N ALA A 429 -18.82 9.10 5.50
CA ALA A 429 -20.07 8.38 5.29
C ALA A 429 -21.22 8.96 6.13
N SER A 430 -22.43 8.93 5.60
CA SER A 430 -23.65 9.25 6.37
C SER A 430 -23.84 8.32 7.58
N GLU A 431 -24.52 8.77 8.66
CA GLU A 431 -24.64 8.01 9.93
C GLU A 431 -25.10 6.55 9.76
N PRO A 432 -26.13 6.23 8.95
CA PRO A 432 -26.55 4.84 8.78
C PRO A 432 -25.47 3.97 8.11
N LEU A 433 -24.75 4.52 7.13
CA LEU A 433 -23.69 3.82 6.43
C LEU A 433 -22.42 3.74 7.30
N ALA A 434 -22.09 4.80 8.01
CA ALA A 434 -20.99 4.87 8.97
C ALA A 434 -21.11 3.77 10.03
N ARG A 435 -22.31 3.58 10.59
CA ARG A 435 -22.59 2.49 11.53
C ARG A 435 -22.34 1.12 10.91
N GLN A 436 -22.87 0.86 9.71
CA GLN A 436 -22.66 -0.42 9.01
C GLN A 436 -21.17 -0.71 8.76
N ILE A 437 -20.41 0.31 8.33
CA ILE A 437 -18.97 0.19 8.08
C ILE A 437 -18.23 -0.19 9.38
N ILE A 438 -18.53 0.48 10.49
CA ILE A 438 -17.86 0.23 11.78
C ILE A 438 -18.27 -1.10 12.39
N GLU A 439 -19.55 -1.47 12.36
CA GLU A 439 -20.02 -2.76 12.86
C GLU A 439 -19.37 -3.90 12.07
N HIS A 440 -19.30 -3.79 10.74
CA HIS A 440 -18.59 -4.75 9.91
C HIS A 440 -17.09 -4.83 10.24
N LEU A 441 -16.42 -3.69 10.43
CA LEU A 441 -15.01 -3.66 10.81
C LEU A 441 -14.79 -4.28 12.19
N ALA A 442 -15.70 -4.07 13.14
CA ALA A 442 -15.66 -4.67 14.47
C ALA A 442 -15.81 -6.20 14.39
N GLU A 443 -16.74 -6.72 13.57
CA GLU A 443 -16.90 -8.16 13.32
C GLU A 443 -15.63 -8.79 12.74
N LEU A 444 -15.02 -8.12 11.76
CA LEU A 444 -13.77 -8.58 11.14
C LEU A 444 -12.59 -8.57 12.11
N SER A 445 -12.62 -7.68 13.11
CA SER A 445 -11.55 -7.49 14.10
C SER A 445 -11.70 -8.37 15.34
N ALA A 446 -12.91 -8.85 15.62
CA ALA A 446 -13.22 -9.69 16.79
C ALA A 446 -12.35 -10.97 16.91
N PRO A 447 -12.02 -11.70 15.83
CA PRO A 447 -11.14 -12.88 15.92
C PRO A 447 -9.71 -12.57 16.44
N TYR A 448 -9.28 -11.32 16.35
CA TYR A 448 -7.98 -10.85 16.83
C TYR A 448 -8.04 -10.24 18.25
N GLY A 449 -9.21 -10.24 18.88
CA GLY A 449 -9.42 -9.66 20.21
C GLY A 449 -9.49 -8.12 20.24
N THR A 450 -9.62 -7.47 19.09
CA THR A 450 -9.73 -6.00 19.00
C THR A 450 -11.20 -5.58 19.06
N GLU A 451 -11.59 -4.91 20.16
CA GLU A 451 -12.96 -4.40 20.35
C GLU A 451 -13.09 -2.95 19.84
N ILE A 452 -13.80 -2.77 18.72
CA ILE A 452 -14.08 -1.45 18.14
C ILE A 452 -15.51 -1.05 18.52
N ARG A 453 -15.67 0.12 19.16
CA ARG A 453 -16.97 0.66 19.56
C ARG A 453 -17.42 1.76 18.60
N TYR A 454 -18.69 1.78 18.24
CA TYR A 454 -19.27 2.88 17.47
C TYR A 454 -19.71 4.02 18.41
N GLU A 455 -19.08 5.18 18.27
CA GLU A 455 -19.29 6.36 19.12
C GLU A 455 -19.34 7.62 18.24
N ASN A 456 -20.44 8.39 18.31
CA ASN A 456 -20.59 9.67 17.61
C ASN A 456 -20.26 9.64 16.10
N GLY A 457 -20.67 8.60 15.38
CA GLY A 457 -20.47 8.49 13.93
C GLY A 457 -19.13 7.86 13.52
N ILE A 458 -18.28 7.49 14.46
CA ILE A 458 -16.97 6.88 14.19
C ILE A 458 -16.78 5.59 14.98
N GLY A 459 -15.83 4.75 14.54
CA GLY A 459 -15.31 3.66 15.34
C GLY A 459 -14.22 4.15 16.28
N VAL A 460 -14.16 3.61 17.49
CA VAL A 460 -13.15 3.96 18.48
C VAL A 460 -12.61 2.67 19.11
N TRP A 461 -11.30 2.55 19.11
CA TRP A 461 -10.56 1.64 19.98
C TRP A 461 -9.69 2.47 20.93
N THR A 462 -9.60 2.04 22.19
CA THR A 462 -8.77 2.66 23.23
C THR A 462 -8.01 1.58 23.96
N ALA A 463 -6.73 1.80 24.22
CA ALA A 463 -5.96 0.92 25.10
C ALA A 463 -6.64 0.82 26.47
N ASN A 464 -6.71 -0.39 27.02
CA ASN A 464 -7.22 -0.56 28.38
C ASN A 464 -6.34 0.26 29.34
N PRO A 465 -6.92 0.99 30.30
CA PRO A 465 -6.16 1.53 31.41
C PRO A 465 -5.66 0.33 32.23
N GLY A 466 -4.42 -0.09 31.94
CA GLY A 466 -3.74 -1.17 32.64
C GLY A 466 -3.54 -0.89 34.12
#